data_AF-A0A6P7SYD2-F1
#
_entry.id   AF-A0A6P7SYD2-F1
#
_cell.length_a   1.000
_cell.length_b   1.000
_cell.length_c   1.000
_cell.angle_alpha   90.00
_cell.angle_beta   90.00
_cell.angle_gamma   90.00
#
_symmetry.space_group_name_H-M   'P 1'
#
loop_
_entity.id
_entity.type
_entity.pdbx_description
1 polymer ?
#
loop_
_entity_poly.entity_id
_entity_poly.type
_entity_poly.pdbx_seq_one_letter_code
_entity_poly.pdbx_strand_id
1 'polypeptide(L)'
;MMLFKASSATFLALGVGFILGAGGSILFMKYTNDRHVFGVLENLLIKIDELKYQVDSLKEVNAVKRNYSPLGSSGDEEFVDAQGGATNNSASRTRAHLRKDKSGPYDVKNPKVGESPTAHREHIDGFYDVVGGKGGDSFFLKVDTLMEGTIPDRKKAYKLLQDSQEKYEGNIDFHWRLSKSTFQMAETHKPQSEEKKDLLLVARDLANASLALNVNSSSAHKWYAVIVGSLTEYLGIRQQIELAYSIKYHIEQGLKLNPKDAFLHYMLGRWHYRVYMMTWMERKIAHLIFDNNPPQTSPQETLAHFMTAEKLRPMIWKENLLHIARCYAEMEKYSEAVKWLLKAKKIRRSEIDDEKTDKDIEDLLSKYISYG
;
A
#
# COMPACT_ATOMS: atom_id res chain seq x y z
N MET A 1 -50.33 1.90 3.67
CA MET A 1 -49.60 1.53 2.44
C MET A 1 -48.76 2.71 1.99
N MET A 2 -47.46 2.71 2.30
CA MET A 2 -46.41 3.42 1.56
C MET A 2 -45.06 2.86 2.03
N LEU A 3 -44.23 2.43 1.08
CA LEU A 3 -43.02 1.64 1.32
C LEU A 3 -41.80 2.56 1.48
N PHE A 4 -41.18 2.56 2.66
CA PHE A 4 -39.82 3.09 2.78
C PHE A 4 -38.81 2.07 2.25
N LYS A 5 -38.28 2.33 1.05
CA LYS A 5 -37.21 1.53 0.45
C LYS A 5 -35.90 2.31 0.53
N ALA A 6 -35.27 2.31 1.70
CA ALA A 6 -33.96 2.94 1.89
C ALA A 6 -32.88 2.11 1.18
N SER A 7 -32.29 2.68 0.13
CA SER A 7 -31.28 2.01 -0.70
C SER A 7 -29.94 1.89 0.04
N SER A 8 -29.28 0.75 -0.16
CA SER A 8 -27.99 0.37 0.41
C SER A 8 -26.90 1.44 0.25
N ALA A 9 -26.38 1.94 1.38
CA ALA A 9 -25.13 2.69 1.41
C ALA A 9 -23.94 1.75 1.13
N THR A 10 -23.10 2.11 0.16
CA THR A 10 -21.83 1.42 -0.11
C THR A 10 -20.68 2.40 0.14
N PHE A 11 -20.04 2.26 1.30
CA PHE A 11 -18.89 3.06 1.69
C PHE A 11 -17.70 2.74 0.78
N LEU A 12 -17.08 3.77 0.18
CA LEU A 12 -15.81 3.66 -0.53
C LEU A 12 -14.70 4.43 0.24
N ALA A 13 -14.12 3.77 1.23
CA ALA A 13 -12.89 4.20 1.88
C ALA A 13 -11.71 4.09 0.90
N LEU A 14 -11.30 5.24 0.35
CA LEU A 14 -9.99 5.43 -0.24
C LEU A 14 -9.01 5.82 0.88
N GLY A 15 -7.97 5.02 1.14
CA GLY A 15 -6.61 5.50 1.42
C GLY A 15 -6.40 6.57 2.52
N VAL A 16 -7.24 6.62 3.57
CA VAL A 16 -7.08 7.54 4.71
C VAL A 16 -6.99 6.77 6.02
N GLY A 17 -5.77 6.29 6.31
CA GLY A 17 -5.35 5.99 7.67
C GLY A 17 -5.20 7.27 8.49
N PHE A 18 -6.32 7.73 9.07
CA PHE A 18 -6.47 8.81 10.05
C PHE A 18 -5.69 10.11 9.80
N ILE A 19 -6.40 11.12 9.26
CA ILE A 19 -6.07 12.53 9.47
C ILE A 19 -7.21 13.14 10.27
N LEU A 20 -7.05 13.19 11.59
CA LEU A 20 -7.75 14.19 12.39
C LEU A 20 -7.15 15.54 12.01
N GLY A 21 -7.90 16.38 11.30
CA GLY A 21 -7.48 17.75 11.02
C GLY A 21 -7.23 18.49 12.34
N ALA A 22 -6.28 19.44 12.37
CA ALA A 22 -5.74 20.05 13.59
C ALA A 22 -6.76 20.63 14.60
N GLY A 23 -8.03 20.87 14.21
CA GLY A 23 -9.10 21.21 15.15
C GLY A 23 -9.52 20.06 16.09
N GLY A 24 -9.44 18.80 15.64
CA GLY A 24 -9.77 17.63 16.45
C GLY A 24 -8.71 17.31 17.50
N SER A 25 -7.43 17.48 17.16
CA SER A 25 -6.29 17.17 18.03
C SER A 25 -6.29 17.99 19.33
N ILE A 26 -6.68 19.28 19.25
CA ILE A 26 -6.71 20.19 20.41
C ILE A 26 -7.89 19.87 21.34
N LEU A 27 -9.06 19.49 20.80
CA LEU A 27 -10.17 19.02 21.64
C LEU A 27 -9.87 17.63 22.25
N PHE A 28 -9.28 16.72 21.48
CA PHE A 28 -8.92 15.39 21.96
C PHE A 28 -7.88 15.45 23.07
N MET A 29 -6.81 16.25 22.93
CA MET A 29 -5.84 16.49 24.01
C MET A 29 -6.46 17.07 25.29
N LYS A 30 -7.58 17.81 25.19
CA LYS A 30 -8.29 18.34 26.35
C LYS A 30 -9.28 17.35 26.99
N TYR A 31 -9.75 16.36 26.22
CA TYR A 31 -10.68 15.32 26.69
C TYR A 31 -9.96 14.06 27.20
N THR A 32 -8.84 13.68 26.58
CA THR A 32 -7.99 12.55 27.00
C THR A 32 -6.70 13.04 27.67
N ASN A 33 -6.83 13.81 28.76
CA ASN A 33 -5.71 14.09 29.67
C ASN A 33 -5.76 13.19 30.92
N ASP A 34 -6.44 12.05 30.81
CA ASP A 34 -6.61 11.11 31.91
C ASP A 34 -5.41 10.13 31.95
N ARG A 35 -4.45 10.44 32.85
CA ARG A 35 -3.26 9.60 33.09
C ARG A 35 -3.60 8.12 33.31
N HIS A 36 -4.79 7.84 33.84
CA HIS A 36 -5.25 6.47 34.08
C HIS A 36 -5.43 5.69 32.77
N VAL A 37 -6.06 6.28 31.75
CA VAL A 37 -6.28 5.61 30.46
C VAL A 37 -4.96 5.31 29.76
N PHE A 38 -3.99 6.23 29.84
CA PHE A 38 -2.65 6.01 29.30
C PHE A 38 -1.88 4.91 30.03
N GLY A 39 -1.95 4.86 31.37
CA GLY A 39 -1.33 3.78 32.15
C GLY A 39 -1.95 2.40 31.88
N VAL A 40 -3.27 2.33 31.64
CA VAL A 40 -3.92 1.07 31.21
C VAL A 40 -3.44 0.65 29.82
N LEU A 41 -3.32 1.59 28.87
CA LEU A 41 -2.82 1.31 27.52
C LEU A 41 -1.35 0.85 27.50
N GLU A 42 -0.48 1.44 28.31
CA GLU A 42 0.91 0.99 28.46
C GLU A 42 0.98 -0.44 29.01
N ASN A 43 0.23 -0.74 30.07
CA ASN A 43 0.15 -2.08 30.65
C ASN A 43 -0.41 -3.13 29.66
N LEU A 44 -1.37 -2.74 28.80
CA LEU A 44 -1.89 -3.63 27.76
C LEU A 44 -0.88 -3.88 26.65
N LEU A 45 -0.11 -2.86 26.23
CA LEU A 45 0.94 -3.03 25.22
C LEU A 45 2.07 -3.96 25.72
N ILE A 46 2.51 -3.79 26.98
CA ILE A 46 3.50 -4.68 27.61
C ILE A 46 2.99 -6.12 27.66
N LYS A 47 1.74 -6.34 28.10
CA LYS A 47 1.13 -7.68 28.14
C LYS A 47 0.96 -8.32 26.76
N ILE A 48 0.67 -7.53 25.72
CA ILE A 48 0.59 -8.04 24.34
C ILE A 48 1.97 -8.50 23.85
N ASP A 49 3.05 -7.81 24.21
CA ASP A 49 4.41 -8.19 23.83
C ASP A 49 4.86 -9.46 24.57
N GLU A 50 4.59 -9.55 25.88
CA GLU A 50 4.84 -10.74 26.70
C GLU A 50 4.07 -11.97 26.18
N LEU A 51 2.79 -11.82 25.83
CA LEU A 51 1.98 -12.89 25.23
C LEU A 51 2.51 -13.33 23.86
N LYS A 52 3.04 -12.41 23.03
CA LYS A 52 3.68 -12.79 21.75
C LYS A 52 4.95 -13.58 21.96
N TYR A 53 5.81 -13.14 22.88
CA TYR A 53 7.03 -13.86 23.25
C TYR A 53 6.74 -15.28 23.76
N GLN A 54 5.72 -15.43 24.62
CA GLN A 54 5.25 -16.74 25.08
C GLN A 54 4.73 -17.60 23.91
N VAL A 55 3.92 -17.03 23.02
CA VAL A 55 3.40 -17.75 21.83
C VAL A 55 4.52 -18.20 20.89
N ASP A 56 5.55 -17.39 20.67
CA ASP A 56 6.66 -17.73 19.77
C ASP A 56 7.61 -18.78 20.39
N SER A 57 7.95 -18.66 21.68
CA SER A 57 8.68 -19.73 22.40
C SER A 57 7.91 -21.06 22.42
N LEU A 58 6.58 -21.04 22.56
CA LEU A 58 5.74 -22.23 22.46
C LEU A 58 5.72 -22.82 21.03
N LYS A 59 5.85 -22.02 19.98
CA LYS A 59 6.02 -22.52 18.60
C LYS A 59 7.38 -23.20 18.43
N GLU A 60 8.45 -22.63 18.97
CA GLU A 60 9.79 -23.23 18.92
C GLU A 60 9.86 -24.55 19.67
N VAL A 61 9.36 -24.62 20.91
CA VAL A 61 9.27 -25.87 21.69
C VAL A 61 8.46 -26.93 20.93
N ASN A 62 7.34 -26.56 20.31
CA ASN A 62 6.54 -27.48 19.48
C ASN A 62 7.21 -27.84 18.13
N ALA A 63 8.15 -27.05 17.62
CA ALA A 63 8.95 -27.39 16.45
C ALA A 63 10.04 -28.41 16.83
N VAL A 64 10.76 -28.17 17.93
CA VAL A 64 11.75 -29.11 18.50
C VAL A 64 11.10 -30.46 18.83
N LYS A 65 9.92 -30.45 19.47
CA LYS A 65 9.19 -31.67 19.85
C LYS A 65 8.65 -32.47 18.65
N ARG A 66 8.51 -31.86 17.47
CA ARG A 66 8.19 -32.57 16.21
C ARG A 66 9.40 -33.16 15.51
N ASN A 67 10.61 -32.69 15.83
CA ASN A 67 11.86 -33.19 15.26
C ASN A 67 12.49 -34.32 16.11
N TYR A 68 12.02 -34.53 17.34
CA TYR A 68 12.39 -35.68 18.18
C TYR A 68 11.28 -36.75 18.21
N SER A 69 11.18 -37.50 17.12
CA SER A 69 10.62 -38.86 17.14
C SER A 69 11.79 -39.84 17.20
N PRO A 70 11.95 -40.68 18.24
CA PRO A 70 13.04 -41.63 18.32
C PRO A 70 12.92 -42.72 17.25
N LEU A 71 14.01 -43.01 16.53
CA LEU A 71 14.12 -44.20 15.71
C LEU A 71 14.47 -45.41 16.58
N GLY A 72 13.61 -46.45 16.55
CA GLY A 72 14.02 -47.85 16.71
C GLY A 72 14.24 -48.38 18.13
N SER A 73 13.36 -49.31 18.54
CA SER A 73 13.79 -50.55 19.20
C SER A 73 12.92 -51.70 18.71
N SER A 74 13.55 -52.82 18.42
CA SER A 74 12.93 -54.10 18.04
C SER A 74 12.17 -54.75 19.20
N GLY A 75 11.18 -55.56 18.86
CA GLY A 75 10.44 -56.44 19.78
C GLY A 75 9.39 -57.21 18.99
N ASP A 76 9.68 -58.46 18.66
CA ASP A 76 8.78 -59.35 17.94
C ASP A 76 7.61 -59.80 18.83
N GLU A 77 6.38 -59.68 18.37
CA GLU A 77 5.30 -60.63 18.73
C GLU A 77 4.42 -60.91 17.51
N GLU A 78 4.23 -62.20 17.25
CA GLU A 78 3.44 -62.80 16.17
C GLU A 78 1.94 -62.80 16.55
N PHE A 79 1.04 -62.42 15.64
CA PHE A 79 -0.30 -63.03 15.58
C PHE A 79 -0.96 -62.89 14.20
N VAL A 80 -1.94 -63.76 13.93
CA VAL A 80 -2.27 -64.28 12.59
C VAL A 80 -3.69 -63.88 12.09
N ASP A 81 -3.81 -63.76 10.77
CA ASP A 81 -5.01 -63.77 9.90
C ASP A 81 -6.12 -62.70 10.03
N ALA A 82 -6.49 -62.09 8.90
CA ALA A 82 -7.69 -62.49 8.11
C ALA A 82 -8.18 -61.41 7.11
N GLN A 83 -8.27 -61.83 5.84
CA GLN A 83 -9.06 -61.34 4.69
C GLN A 83 -10.07 -60.17 4.85
N GLY A 84 -10.12 -59.31 3.80
CA GLY A 84 -11.41 -58.99 3.16
C GLY A 84 -11.61 -57.58 2.59
N GLY A 85 -12.08 -57.50 1.33
CA GLY A 85 -12.96 -56.42 0.86
C GLY A 85 -12.37 -55.39 -0.11
N ALA A 86 -12.77 -55.48 -1.39
CA ALA A 86 -12.52 -54.44 -2.39
C ALA A 86 -13.50 -53.26 -2.27
N THR A 87 -13.15 -52.09 -2.82
CA THR A 87 -13.87 -51.49 -3.97
C THR A 87 -13.20 -50.21 -4.47
N ASN A 88 -13.29 -49.99 -5.78
CA ASN A 88 -12.85 -48.75 -6.43
C ASN A 88 -13.90 -47.64 -6.28
N ASN A 89 -13.48 -46.38 -6.27
CA ASN A 89 -14.12 -45.39 -7.15
C ASN A 89 -13.23 -44.18 -7.46
N SER A 90 -13.38 -43.65 -8.66
CA SER A 90 -12.55 -42.61 -9.27
C SER A 90 -13.15 -41.21 -9.14
N ALA A 91 -12.30 -40.20 -9.00
CA ALA A 91 -12.66 -38.79 -9.21
C ALA A 91 -11.43 -37.95 -9.54
N SER A 92 -10.99 -37.99 -10.81
CA SER A 92 -9.86 -37.19 -11.30
C SER A 92 -10.20 -35.69 -11.26
N ARG A 93 -9.51 -34.92 -10.41
CA ARG A 93 -9.45 -33.45 -10.51
C ARG A 93 -8.00 -32.98 -10.43
N THR A 94 -7.46 -32.59 -11.57
CA THR A 94 -6.11 -32.05 -11.73
C THR A 94 -5.97 -30.73 -10.98
N ARG A 95 -5.31 -30.75 -9.82
CA ARG A 95 -4.97 -29.54 -9.06
C ARG A 95 -3.48 -29.27 -9.24
N ALA A 96 -3.13 -28.33 -10.11
CA ALA A 96 -1.74 -27.94 -10.32
C ALA A 96 -1.11 -27.46 -8.98
N HIS A 97 0.05 -28.02 -8.65
CA HIS A 97 0.71 -27.80 -7.37
C HIS A 97 1.46 -26.47 -7.34
N LEU A 98 0.80 -25.39 -6.92
CA LEU A 98 1.50 -24.23 -6.37
C LEU A 98 2.11 -24.62 -5.02
N ARG A 99 3.44 -24.71 -4.99
CA ARG A 99 4.24 -25.09 -3.84
C ARG A 99 4.05 -24.07 -2.71
N LYS A 100 3.45 -24.51 -1.61
CA LYS A 100 3.14 -23.67 -0.46
C LYS A 100 4.37 -23.48 0.42
N ASP A 101 5.33 -22.68 -0.05
CA ASP A 101 6.51 -22.34 0.74
C ASP A 101 6.10 -21.57 2.00
N LYS A 102 6.62 -22.04 3.15
CA LYS A 102 6.27 -21.55 4.48
C LYS A 102 7.14 -20.36 4.86
N SER A 103 7.00 -19.24 4.16
CA SER A 103 7.37 -17.92 4.69
C SER A 103 6.14 -17.25 5.31
N GLY A 104 6.33 -16.57 6.44
CA GLY A 104 5.26 -15.74 7.02
C GLY A 104 4.98 -14.54 6.10
N PRO A 105 3.74 -14.01 6.04
CA PRO A 105 3.34 -13.00 5.04
C PRO A 105 4.04 -11.63 5.13
N TYR A 106 4.98 -11.43 6.07
CA TYR A 106 5.63 -10.15 6.38
C TYR A 106 7.14 -10.26 6.71
N ASP A 107 7.86 -11.25 6.18
CA ASP A 107 9.31 -11.36 6.40
C ASP A 107 10.11 -10.80 5.20
N VAL A 108 10.50 -9.53 5.28
CA VAL A 108 11.36 -8.85 4.29
C VAL A 108 12.60 -8.32 5.01
N LYS A 109 13.74 -8.97 4.79
CA LYS A 109 15.04 -8.54 5.33
C LYS A 109 15.59 -7.38 4.50
N ASN A 110 15.85 -6.24 5.13
CA ASN A 110 16.52 -5.10 4.51
C ASN A 110 17.93 -5.47 4.02
N PRO A 111 18.29 -5.25 2.75
CA PRO A 111 19.68 -5.30 2.30
C PRO A 111 20.48 -4.12 2.86
N LYS A 112 21.74 -4.34 3.24
CA LYS A 112 22.64 -3.26 3.69
C LYS A 112 23.18 -2.46 2.51
N VAL A 113 23.47 -1.18 2.78
CA VAL A 113 23.96 -0.18 1.82
C VAL A 113 25.30 -0.60 1.17
N GLY A 114 25.40 -0.39 -0.14
CA GLY A 114 26.62 -0.53 -0.95
C GLY A 114 26.63 0.53 -2.07
N GLU A 115 27.82 0.88 -2.57
CA GLU A 115 28.09 2.15 -3.26
C GLU A 115 27.68 2.21 -4.75
N SER A 116 27.66 3.45 -5.28
CA SER A 116 27.21 3.82 -6.63
C SER A 116 28.29 3.63 -7.71
N PRO A 117 27.88 3.43 -8.98
CA PRO A 117 28.56 4.13 -10.07
C PRO A 117 27.63 4.77 -11.12
N THR A 118 27.90 6.06 -11.37
CA THR A 118 27.87 6.83 -12.63
C THR A 118 26.69 6.73 -13.61
N ALA A 119 26.11 7.91 -13.88
CA ALA A 119 25.02 8.18 -14.81
C ALA A 119 25.37 8.07 -16.31
N HIS A 120 24.36 7.71 -17.10
CA HIS A 120 24.15 8.25 -18.45
C HIS A 120 22.81 9.02 -18.47
N ARG A 121 22.72 10.08 -19.29
CA ARG A 121 21.72 11.16 -19.17
C ARG A 121 21.17 11.54 -20.55
N GLU A 122 19.86 11.35 -20.76
CA GLU A 122 19.13 11.91 -21.91
C GLU A 122 17.75 12.50 -21.53
N HIS A 123 17.13 13.21 -22.48
CA HIS A 123 16.35 14.46 -22.29
C HIS A 123 15.59 14.81 -23.61
N ILE A 124 14.36 15.35 -23.71
CA ILE A 124 13.36 15.93 -22.78
C ILE A 124 11.91 15.64 -23.27
N ASP A 125 10.98 15.41 -22.32
CA ASP A 125 9.49 15.51 -22.34
C ASP A 125 8.60 14.67 -23.30
N GLY A 126 7.70 13.91 -22.67
CA GLY A 126 6.62 13.11 -23.25
C GLY A 126 6.07 12.15 -22.19
N PHE A 127 4.79 11.77 -22.24
CA PHE A 127 4.29 10.70 -21.35
C PHE A 127 4.71 9.36 -21.95
N TYR A 128 5.59 8.65 -21.22
CA TYR A 128 6.28 7.39 -21.55
C TYR A 128 7.55 7.51 -22.41
N ASP A 129 8.65 6.93 -21.90
CA ASP A 129 9.86 6.62 -22.66
C ASP A 129 9.54 5.57 -23.72
N VAL A 130 9.94 5.82 -24.98
CA VAL A 130 9.88 4.85 -26.07
C VAL A 130 11.30 4.43 -26.44
N VAL A 131 11.68 3.20 -26.10
CA VAL A 131 12.94 2.59 -26.55
C VAL A 131 12.73 1.15 -27.02
N GLY A 132 12.32 1.00 -28.28
CA GLY A 132 12.99 0.09 -29.21
C GLY A 132 12.63 -1.40 -29.22
N GLY A 133 11.42 -1.77 -29.67
CA GLY A 133 11.04 -3.15 -29.95
C GLY A 133 9.75 -3.28 -30.78
N LYS A 134 9.86 -3.30 -32.12
CA LYS A 134 8.78 -3.16 -33.15
C LYS A 134 7.51 -4.04 -33.04
N GLY A 135 7.41 -4.95 -32.07
CA GLY A 135 6.17 -5.70 -31.74
C GLY A 135 5.76 -5.67 -30.26
N GLY A 136 6.72 -5.50 -29.34
CA GLY A 136 6.46 -5.38 -27.90
C GLY A 136 5.90 -4.00 -27.54
N ASP A 137 6.52 -2.95 -28.09
CA ASP A 137 6.15 -1.55 -27.84
C ASP A 137 4.68 -1.27 -28.17
N SER A 138 4.20 -1.79 -29.31
CA SER A 138 2.81 -1.61 -29.76
C SER A 138 1.81 -2.32 -28.84
N PHE A 139 2.17 -3.50 -28.30
CA PHE A 139 1.34 -4.19 -27.32
C PHE A 139 1.28 -3.41 -26.00
N PHE A 140 2.44 -3.03 -25.45
CA PHE A 140 2.49 -2.31 -24.19
C PHE A 140 1.86 -0.91 -24.27
N LEU A 141 2.08 -0.17 -25.36
CA LEU A 141 1.42 1.12 -25.61
C LEU A 141 -0.12 1.00 -25.63
N LYS A 142 -0.65 -0.06 -26.26
CA LYS A 142 -2.10 -0.34 -26.26
C LYS A 142 -2.62 -0.66 -24.85
N VAL A 143 -1.88 -1.46 -24.09
CA VAL A 143 -2.21 -1.80 -22.70
C VAL A 143 -2.17 -0.55 -21.81
N ASP A 144 -1.11 0.26 -21.90
CA ASP A 144 -0.95 1.51 -21.15
C ASP A 144 -2.08 2.50 -21.47
N THR A 145 -2.42 2.68 -22.74
CA THR A 145 -3.55 3.51 -23.18
C THR A 145 -4.88 3.04 -22.55
N LEU A 146 -5.14 1.72 -22.53
CA LEU A 146 -6.35 1.16 -21.93
C LEU A 146 -6.35 1.27 -20.39
N MET A 147 -5.19 1.22 -19.73
CA MET A 147 -5.07 1.37 -18.28
C MET A 147 -5.32 2.80 -17.78
N GLU A 148 -5.12 3.82 -18.61
CA GLU A 148 -5.48 5.21 -18.30
C GLU A 148 -6.93 5.56 -18.69
N GLY A 149 -7.68 4.61 -19.27
CA GLY A 149 -9.06 4.79 -19.70
C GLY A 149 -10.13 4.50 -18.63
N THR A 150 -11.36 4.30 -19.09
CA THR A 150 -12.53 4.05 -18.23
C THR A 150 -12.44 2.69 -17.48
N ILE A 151 -13.35 2.42 -16.53
CA ILE A 151 -13.41 1.10 -15.86
C ILE A 151 -13.52 -0.07 -16.89
N PRO A 152 -14.39 0.00 -17.93
CA PRO A 152 -14.38 -0.97 -19.03
C PRO A 152 -13.02 -1.13 -19.73
N ASP A 153 -12.28 -0.04 -19.96
CA ASP A 153 -10.99 -0.11 -20.67
C ASP A 153 -9.90 -0.72 -19.80
N ARG A 154 -9.86 -0.38 -18.51
CA ARG A 154 -8.98 -1.03 -17.52
C ARG A 154 -9.25 -2.54 -17.43
N LYS A 155 -10.53 -2.96 -17.52
CA LYS A 155 -10.89 -4.40 -17.60
C LYS A 155 -10.40 -5.06 -18.89
N LYS A 156 -10.43 -4.36 -20.04
CA LYS A 156 -9.82 -4.85 -21.30
C LYS A 156 -8.31 -4.97 -21.19
N ALA A 157 -7.63 -3.99 -20.58
CA ALA A 157 -6.18 -4.03 -20.34
C ALA A 157 -5.78 -5.25 -19.51
N TYR A 158 -6.50 -5.47 -18.40
CA TYR A 158 -6.27 -6.61 -17.50
C TYR A 158 -6.40 -7.94 -18.25
N LYS A 159 -7.49 -8.13 -18.99
CA LYS A 159 -7.69 -9.34 -19.79
C LYS A 159 -6.60 -9.53 -20.85
N LEU A 160 -6.22 -8.49 -21.58
CA LEU A 160 -5.16 -8.56 -22.60
C LEU A 160 -3.80 -8.97 -22.01
N LEU A 161 -3.50 -8.54 -20.78
CA LEU A 161 -2.30 -8.96 -20.06
C LEU A 161 -2.40 -10.42 -19.61
N GLN A 162 -3.52 -10.85 -19.02
CA GLN A 162 -3.74 -12.25 -18.63
C GLN A 162 -3.63 -13.20 -19.83
N ASP A 163 -4.32 -12.89 -20.93
CA ASP A 163 -4.31 -13.66 -22.19
C ASP A 163 -2.91 -13.72 -22.85
N SER A 164 -1.95 -12.90 -22.40
CA SER A 164 -0.58 -12.82 -22.94
C SER A 164 0.52 -13.28 -21.97
N GLN A 165 0.17 -13.87 -20.82
CA GLN A 165 1.14 -14.16 -19.75
C GLN A 165 2.26 -15.12 -20.17
N GLU A 166 1.93 -16.25 -20.82
CA GLU A 166 2.92 -17.23 -21.31
C GLU A 166 3.92 -16.61 -22.31
N LYS A 167 3.48 -15.61 -23.09
CA LYS A 167 4.33 -14.95 -24.09
C LYS A 167 5.38 -14.02 -23.47
N TYR A 168 5.15 -13.54 -22.25
CA TYR A 168 5.95 -12.49 -21.61
C TYR A 168 6.44 -12.85 -20.20
N GLU A 169 6.51 -14.14 -19.86
CA GLU A 169 6.84 -14.68 -18.54
C GLU A 169 8.23 -14.25 -17.99
N GLY A 170 9.16 -13.80 -18.84
CA GLY A 170 10.45 -13.22 -18.43
C GLY A 170 10.56 -11.70 -18.56
N ASN A 171 9.51 -11.00 -18.96
CA ASN A 171 9.58 -9.58 -19.34
C ASN A 171 9.23 -8.65 -18.16
N ILE A 172 10.19 -7.82 -17.72
CA ILE A 172 10.04 -6.88 -16.59
C ILE A 172 8.84 -5.94 -16.81
N ASP A 173 8.70 -5.44 -18.04
CA ASP A 173 7.71 -4.47 -18.47
C ASP A 173 6.28 -5.03 -18.51
N PHE A 174 6.13 -6.33 -18.71
CA PHE A 174 4.89 -7.05 -18.57
C PHE A 174 4.48 -7.17 -17.09
N HIS A 175 5.40 -7.55 -16.21
CA HIS A 175 5.10 -7.83 -14.80
C HIS A 175 4.57 -6.61 -14.03
N TRP A 176 5.20 -5.44 -14.18
CA TRP A 176 4.70 -4.24 -13.50
C TRP A 176 3.37 -3.75 -14.09
N ARG A 177 3.12 -3.97 -15.39
CA ARG A 177 1.84 -3.65 -16.04
C ARG A 177 0.72 -4.59 -15.57
N LEU A 178 0.98 -5.89 -15.49
CA LEU A 178 0.04 -6.84 -14.90
C LEU A 178 -0.22 -6.52 -13.43
N SER A 179 0.82 -6.21 -12.64
CA SER A 179 0.68 -5.72 -11.26
C SER A 179 -0.24 -4.48 -11.15
N LYS A 180 0.04 -3.42 -11.93
CA LYS A 180 -0.80 -2.21 -12.04
C LYS A 180 -2.24 -2.56 -12.41
N SER A 181 -2.44 -3.44 -13.38
CA SER A 181 -3.76 -3.77 -13.88
C SER A 181 -4.56 -4.62 -12.87
N THR A 182 -3.92 -5.57 -12.17
CA THR A 182 -4.51 -6.30 -11.03
C THR A 182 -4.91 -5.33 -9.91
N PHE A 183 -4.06 -4.35 -9.57
CA PHE A 183 -4.40 -3.28 -8.63
C PHE A 183 -5.63 -2.48 -9.09
N GLN A 184 -5.70 -2.09 -10.37
CA GLN A 184 -6.87 -1.42 -10.92
C GLN A 184 -8.15 -2.28 -10.86
N MET A 185 -8.05 -3.62 -10.90
CA MET A 185 -9.20 -4.51 -10.66
C MET A 185 -9.58 -4.56 -9.18
N ALA A 186 -8.61 -4.56 -8.26
CA ALA A 186 -8.85 -4.48 -6.82
C ALA A 186 -9.63 -3.21 -6.45
N GLU A 187 -9.30 -2.06 -7.05
CA GLU A 187 -10.01 -0.79 -6.86
C GLU A 187 -11.43 -0.76 -7.46
N THR A 188 -11.89 -1.80 -8.18
CA THR A 188 -13.30 -1.93 -8.58
C THR A 188 -14.18 -2.67 -7.55
N HIS A 189 -13.57 -3.19 -6.48
CA HIS A 189 -14.26 -3.88 -5.39
C HIS A 189 -14.55 -2.92 -4.23
N LYS A 190 -15.42 -3.33 -3.31
CA LYS A 190 -15.71 -2.57 -2.09
C LYS A 190 -14.42 -2.48 -1.24
N PRO A 191 -14.19 -1.38 -0.49
CA PRO A 191 -13.07 -1.32 0.45
C PRO A 191 -13.23 -2.38 1.52
N GLN A 192 -12.10 -2.79 2.07
CA GLN A 192 -12.02 -3.76 3.17
C GLN A 192 -12.71 -5.11 2.84
N SER A 193 -13.08 -5.36 1.58
CA SER A 193 -13.52 -6.68 1.12
C SER A 193 -12.31 -7.60 0.97
N GLU A 194 -12.53 -8.90 1.17
CA GLU A 194 -11.47 -9.90 1.06
C GLU A 194 -11.08 -10.10 -0.42
N GLU A 195 -12.01 -9.92 -1.38
CA GLU A 195 -11.72 -9.96 -2.81
C GLU A 195 -10.77 -8.83 -3.25
N LYS A 196 -10.95 -7.61 -2.70
CA LYS A 196 -10.01 -6.50 -2.91
C LYS A 196 -8.62 -6.86 -2.37
N LYS A 197 -8.56 -7.42 -1.15
CA LYS A 197 -7.32 -7.82 -0.48
C LYS A 197 -6.58 -8.92 -1.24
N ASP A 198 -7.28 -9.96 -1.69
CA ASP A 198 -6.69 -11.06 -2.46
C ASP A 198 -6.08 -10.54 -3.78
N LEU A 199 -6.78 -9.66 -4.49
CA LEU A 199 -6.24 -9.01 -5.69
C LEU A 199 -5.03 -8.11 -5.38
N LEU A 200 -5.03 -7.39 -4.25
CA LEU A 200 -3.87 -6.61 -3.82
C LEU A 200 -2.66 -7.49 -3.48
N LEU A 201 -2.85 -8.66 -2.87
CA LEU A 201 -1.78 -9.63 -2.62
C LEU A 201 -1.18 -10.15 -3.93
N VAL A 202 -2.02 -10.56 -4.89
CA VAL A 202 -1.56 -10.97 -6.23
C VAL A 202 -0.82 -9.83 -6.94
N ALA A 203 -1.34 -8.60 -6.87
CA ALA A 203 -0.70 -7.42 -7.46
C ALA A 203 0.68 -7.14 -6.86
N ARG A 204 0.84 -7.30 -5.53
CA ARG A 204 2.13 -7.16 -4.82
C ARG A 204 3.13 -8.20 -5.29
N ASP A 205 2.70 -9.45 -5.42
CA ASP A 205 3.60 -10.55 -5.78
C ASP A 205 4.08 -10.41 -7.24
N LEU A 206 3.24 -9.87 -8.13
CA LEU A 206 3.62 -9.46 -9.48
C LEU A 206 4.62 -8.28 -9.50
N ALA A 207 4.46 -7.30 -8.61
CA ALA A 207 5.43 -6.21 -8.47
C ALA A 207 6.79 -6.71 -7.96
N ASN A 208 6.78 -7.63 -6.99
CA ASN A 208 7.97 -8.32 -6.50
C ASN A 208 8.67 -9.11 -7.62
N ALA A 209 7.92 -9.85 -8.46
CA ALA A 209 8.48 -10.56 -9.60
C ALA A 209 9.17 -9.59 -10.60
N SER A 210 8.57 -8.44 -10.88
CA SER A 210 9.19 -7.40 -11.73
C SER A 210 10.50 -6.86 -11.13
N LEU A 211 10.53 -6.60 -9.82
CA LEU A 211 11.72 -6.13 -9.10
C LEU A 211 12.82 -7.21 -8.99
N ALA A 212 12.45 -8.48 -8.88
CA ALA A 212 13.38 -9.60 -8.87
C ALA A 212 14.06 -9.82 -10.24
N LEU A 213 13.36 -9.51 -11.34
CA LEU A 213 13.93 -9.50 -12.69
C LEU A 213 14.83 -8.28 -12.92
N ASN A 214 14.44 -7.09 -12.45
CA ASN A 214 15.27 -5.89 -12.50
C ASN A 214 14.88 -4.86 -11.42
N VAL A 215 15.77 -4.65 -10.46
CA VAL A 215 15.63 -3.64 -9.41
C VAL A 215 15.62 -2.21 -9.94
N ASN A 216 16.22 -1.95 -11.11
CA ASN A 216 16.30 -0.61 -11.73
C ASN A 216 15.03 -0.25 -12.54
N SER A 217 13.85 -0.70 -12.10
CA SER A 217 12.56 -0.36 -12.72
C SER A 217 11.77 0.63 -11.84
N SER A 218 11.73 1.90 -12.28
CA SER A 218 10.96 2.95 -11.61
C SER A 218 9.48 2.58 -11.48
N SER A 219 8.91 1.96 -12.52
CA SER A 219 7.51 1.56 -12.54
C SER A 219 7.23 0.41 -11.57
N ALA A 220 8.12 -0.58 -11.47
CA ALA A 220 7.96 -1.68 -10.52
C ALA A 220 8.05 -1.17 -9.06
N HIS A 221 9.01 -0.29 -8.77
CA HIS A 221 9.13 0.40 -7.49
C HIS A 221 7.86 1.20 -7.13
N LYS A 222 7.33 1.97 -8.09
CA LYS A 222 6.11 2.76 -7.94
C LYS A 222 4.90 1.90 -7.61
N TRP A 223 4.62 0.88 -8.42
CA TRP A 223 3.43 0.05 -8.22
C TRP A 223 3.53 -0.81 -6.97
N TYR A 224 4.72 -1.31 -6.62
CA TYR A 224 4.95 -1.95 -5.32
C TYR A 224 4.55 -1.02 -4.16
N ALA A 225 5.05 0.22 -4.14
CA ALA A 225 4.76 1.18 -3.09
C ALA A 225 3.26 1.53 -3.00
N VAL A 226 2.57 1.65 -4.14
CA VAL A 226 1.10 1.88 -4.19
C VAL A 226 0.35 0.70 -3.58
N ILE A 227 0.65 -0.50 -4.03
CA ILE A 227 -0.09 -1.72 -3.65
C ILE A 227 0.14 -2.06 -2.18
N VAL A 228 1.39 -1.97 -1.69
CA VAL A 228 1.68 -2.17 -0.27
C VAL A 228 1.02 -1.08 0.58
N GLY A 229 0.94 0.16 0.07
CA GLY A 229 0.15 1.23 0.68
C GLY A 229 -1.32 0.82 0.90
N SER A 230 -2.00 0.34 -0.13
CA SER A 230 -3.38 -0.15 -0.02
C SER A 230 -3.53 -1.41 0.84
N LEU A 231 -2.54 -2.30 0.85
CA LEU A 231 -2.54 -3.46 1.75
C LEU A 231 -2.49 -3.04 3.23
N THR A 232 -1.90 -1.89 3.59
CA THR A 232 -1.85 -1.44 4.99
C THR A 232 -3.23 -1.20 5.61
N GLU A 233 -4.28 -0.95 4.81
CA GLU A 233 -5.67 -0.78 5.28
C GLU A 233 -6.24 -2.03 5.98
N TYR A 234 -5.63 -3.20 5.74
CA TYR A 234 -6.03 -4.49 6.30
C TYR A 234 -5.20 -4.91 7.52
N LEU A 235 -4.27 -4.06 7.98
CA LEU A 235 -3.26 -4.41 8.99
C LEU A 235 -3.41 -3.62 10.28
N GLY A 236 -2.92 -4.21 11.38
CA GLY A 236 -2.82 -3.50 12.67
C GLY A 236 -1.76 -2.40 12.62
N ILE A 237 -1.94 -1.34 13.42
CA ILE A 237 -1.15 -0.10 13.35
C ILE A 237 0.38 -0.31 13.41
N ARG A 238 0.87 -1.31 14.15
CA ARG A 238 2.30 -1.67 14.20
C ARG A 238 2.83 -2.08 12.82
N GLN A 239 2.11 -2.96 12.12
CA GLN A 239 2.48 -3.43 10.78
C GLN A 239 2.34 -2.32 9.72
N GLN A 240 1.37 -1.41 9.88
CA GLN A 240 1.26 -0.23 9.01
C GLN A 240 2.52 0.66 9.15
N ILE A 241 2.98 0.87 10.39
CA ILE A 241 4.20 1.64 10.67
C ILE A 241 5.42 0.90 10.11
N GLU A 242 5.57 -0.41 10.34
CA GLU A 242 6.67 -1.22 9.79
C GLU A 242 6.74 -1.13 8.24
N LEU A 243 5.61 -1.32 7.54
CA LEU A 243 5.56 -1.25 6.07
C LEU A 243 5.73 0.15 5.50
N ALA A 244 5.43 1.22 6.25
CA ALA A 244 5.61 2.60 5.78
C ALA A 244 7.05 2.90 5.33
N TYR A 245 8.05 2.24 5.93
CA TYR A 245 9.47 2.45 5.60
C TYR A 245 9.86 1.72 4.31
N SER A 246 9.33 0.51 4.11
CA SER A 246 9.43 -0.18 2.82
C SER A 246 8.78 0.67 1.71
N ILE A 247 7.56 1.16 1.92
CA ILE A 247 6.87 2.06 0.99
C ILE A 247 7.75 3.27 0.66
N LYS A 248 8.33 3.96 1.65
CA LYS A 248 9.25 5.08 1.41
C LYS A 248 10.48 4.68 0.60
N TYR A 249 11.16 3.59 0.98
CA TYR A 249 12.32 3.08 0.25
C TYR A 249 12.00 2.87 -1.23
N HIS A 250 10.88 2.21 -1.55
CA HIS A 250 10.48 1.97 -2.93
C HIS A 250 10.10 3.28 -3.66
N ILE A 251 9.46 4.25 -3.00
CA ILE A 251 9.23 5.60 -3.58
C ILE A 251 10.56 6.29 -3.91
N GLU A 252 11.53 6.27 -3.00
CA GLU A 252 12.83 6.91 -3.17
C GLU A 252 13.68 6.25 -4.27
N GLN A 253 13.69 4.92 -4.39
CA GLN A 253 14.36 4.27 -5.52
C GLN A 253 13.66 4.62 -6.85
N GLY A 254 12.33 4.66 -6.87
CA GLY A 254 11.57 5.13 -8.02
C GLY A 254 11.96 6.56 -8.42
N LEU A 255 12.10 7.48 -7.46
CA LEU A 255 12.53 8.86 -7.72
C LEU A 255 13.99 9.00 -8.14
N LYS A 256 14.90 8.10 -7.72
CA LYS A 256 16.27 8.06 -8.24
C LYS A 256 16.31 7.66 -9.72
N LEU A 257 15.45 6.71 -10.10
CA LEU A 257 15.36 6.19 -11.47
C LEU A 257 14.56 7.13 -12.39
N ASN A 258 13.50 7.77 -11.88
CA ASN A 258 12.73 8.79 -12.58
C ASN A 258 12.42 10.00 -11.68
N PRO A 259 13.33 11.00 -11.62
CA PRO A 259 13.14 12.20 -10.80
C PRO A 259 11.97 13.09 -11.22
N LYS A 260 11.42 12.90 -12.44
CA LYS A 260 10.29 13.66 -12.99
C LYS A 260 8.93 13.01 -12.75
N ASP A 261 8.85 11.88 -12.05
CA ASP A 261 7.57 11.24 -11.74
C ASP A 261 6.79 12.02 -10.67
N ALA A 262 5.87 12.88 -11.14
CA ALA A 262 5.00 13.69 -10.29
C ALA A 262 4.24 12.88 -9.24
N PHE A 263 3.86 11.64 -9.53
CA PHE A 263 3.07 10.82 -8.62
C PHE A 263 3.94 10.23 -7.51
N LEU A 264 5.21 9.92 -7.79
CA LEU A 264 6.14 9.52 -6.74
C LEU A 264 6.47 10.69 -5.79
N HIS A 265 6.62 11.91 -6.31
CA HIS A 265 6.71 13.11 -5.46
C HIS A 265 5.44 13.30 -4.60
N TYR A 266 4.26 13.09 -5.18
CA TYR A 266 2.99 13.12 -4.46
C TYR A 266 2.96 12.06 -3.33
N MET A 267 3.32 10.81 -3.62
CA MET A 267 3.40 9.74 -2.62
C MET A 267 4.41 10.02 -1.51
N LEU A 268 5.59 10.58 -1.84
CA LEU A 268 6.59 10.97 -0.83
C LEU A 268 6.06 12.10 0.06
N GLY A 269 5.35 13.06 -0.52
CA GLY A 269 4.60 14.09 0.22
C GLY A 269 3.57 13.47 1.18
N ARG A 270 2.76 12.50 0.73
CA ARG A 270 1.81 11.79 1.61
C ARG A 270 2.52 11.07 2.75
N TRP A 271 3.67 10.45 2.49
CA TRP A 271 4.48 9.80 3.53
C TRP A 271 4.99 10.81 4.57
N HIS A 272 5.60 11.91 4.13
CA HIS A 272 6.09 12.96 5.04
C HIS A 272 4.93 13.59 5.84
N TYR A 273 3.77 13.82 5.20
CA TYR A 273 2.56 14.28 5.89
C TYR A 273 2.09 13.28 6.96
N ARG A 274 2.12 11.97 6.66
CA ARG A 274 1.67 10.93 7.60
C ARG A 274 2.59 10.77 8.80
N VAL A 275 3.91 10.94 8.61
CA VAL A 275 4.90 10.94 9.71
C VAL A 275 4.75 12.19 10.58
N TYR A 276 4.58 13.36 9.98
CA TYR A 276 4.32 14.61 10.71
C TYR A 276 3.04 14.50 11.56
N MET A 277 1.96 13.99 10.97
CA MET A 277 0.65 13.81 11.63
C MET A 277 0.54 12.54 12.51
N MET A 278 1.65 11.85 12.84
CA MET A 278 1.59 10.70 13.74
C MET A 278 1.04 11.08 15.12
N THR A 279 0.02 10.35 15.57
CA THR A 279 -0.50 10.45 16.93
C THR A 279 0.55 10.03 17.96
N TRP A 280 0.37 10.41 19.22
CA TRP A 280 1.26 10.00 20.32
C TRP A 280 1.43 8.47 20.44
N MET A 281 0.35 7.71 20.21
CA MET A 281 0.38 6.25 20.27
C MET A 281 1.20 5.66 19.11
N GLU A 282 0.99 6.16 17.89
CA GLU A 282 1.74 5.75 16.70
C GLU A 282 3.22 6.09 16.84
N ARG A 283 3.53 7.29 17.36
CA ARG A 283 4.89 7.74 17.64
C ARG A 283 5.59 6.80 18.64
N LYS A 284 4.92 6.38 19.72
CA LYS A 284 5.44 5.39 20.67
C LYS A 284 5.74 4.03 20.01
N ILE A 285 4.82 3.54 19.17
CA ILE A 285 5.02 2.29 18.43
C ILE A 285 6.21 2.43 17.46
N ALA A 286 6.37 3.59 16.82
CA ALA A 286 7.55 3.87 16.00
C ALA A 286 8.85 3.90 16.84
N HIS A 287 8.88 4.55 18.01
CA HIS A 287 10.05 4.47 18.91
C HIS A 287 10.41 3.01 19.27
N LEU A 288 9.43 2.13 19.49
CA LEU A 288 9.67 0.71 19.76
C LEU A 288 10.23 -0.06 18.55
N ILE A 289 9.83 0.28 17.33
CA ILE A 289 10.30 -0.40 16.10
C ILE A 289 11.69 0.10 15.68
N PHE A 290 12.01 1.38 15.92
CA PHE A 290 13.20 2.06 15.38
C PHE A 290 14.22 2.45 16.46
N ASP A 291 14.39 1.62 17.49
CA ASP A 291 15.40 1.81 18.56
C ASP A 291 15.40 3.23 19.17
N ASN A 292 14.21 3.72 19.48
CA ASN A 292 13.91 5.08 19.95
C ASN A 292 14.19 6.24 18.97
N ASN A 293 14.55 5.97 17.71
CA ASN A 293 14.85 6.98 16.68
C ASN A 293 13.90 6.93 15.45
N PRO A 294 12.58 7.17 15.63
CA PRO A 294 11.66 7.27 14.50
C PRO A 294 11.89 8.57 13.72
N PRO A 295 11.68 8.56 12.39
CA PRO A 295 11.87 9.70 11.52
C PRO A 295 10.97 10.86 11.95
N GLN A 296 11.51 12.05 11.84
CA GLN A 296 10.78 13.30 11.99
C GLN A 296 10.72 14.00 10.64
N THR A 297 9.63 14.69 10.39
CA THR A 297 9.38 15.41 9.14
C THR A 297 8.67 16.72 9.44
N SER A 298 8.94 17.75 8.64
CA SER A 298 8.34 19.07 8.81
C SER A 298 7.21 19.36 7.81
N PRO A 299 6.25 20.26 8.12
CA PRO A 299 5.29 20.78 7.15
C PRO A 299 5.96 21.38 5.91
N GLN A 300 7.14 21.97 6.07
CA GLN A 300 7.94 22.61 5.02
C GLN A 300 8.51 21.58 4.02
N GLU A 301 9.13 20.50 4.50
CA GLU A 301 9.57 19.37 3.66
C GLU A 301 8.38 18.74 2.93
N THR A 302 7.31 18.50 3.67
CA THR A 302 6.07 17.89 3.17
C THR A 302 5.47 18.73 2.02
N LEU A 303 5.37 20.05 2.22
CA LEU A 303 4.93 21.01 1.22
C LEU A 303 5.83 21.00 -0.02
N ALA A 304 7.16 20.89 0.14
CA ALA A 304 8.09 20.89 -0.99
C ALA A 304 7.85 19.72 -1.95
N HIS A 305 7.53 18.52 -1.43
CA HIS A 305 7.18 17.36 -2.27
C HIS A 305 5.85 17.55 -3.03
N PHE A 306 4.79 17.99 -2.35
CA PHE A 306 3.51 18.26 -3.01
C PHE A 306 3.59 19.41 -4.04
N MET A 307 4.36 20.45 -3.75
CA MET A 307 4.65 21.53 -4.70
C MET A 307 5.49 21.06 -5.89
N THR A 308 6.33 20.03 -5.72
CA THR A 308 7.11 19.43 -6.83
C THR A 308 6.21 18.56 -7.71
N ALA A 309 5.32 17.77 -7.12
CA ALA A 309 4.27 17.06 -7.84
C ALA A 309 3.40 18.02 -8.68
N GLU A 310 2.95 19.14 -8.07
CA GLU A 310 2.15 20.17 -8.74
C GLU A 310 2.90 20.88 -9.87
N LYS A 311 4.20 21.16 -9.71
CA LYS A 311 5.02 21.74 -10.78
C LYS A 311 5.19 20.80 -11.97
N LEU A 312 5.34 19.49 -11.71
CA LEU A 312 5.50 18.47 -12.75
C LEU A 312 4.17 18.13 -13.44
N ARG A 313 3.04 18.22 -12.72
CA ARG A 313 1.68 17.96 -13.21
C ARG A 313 0.65 18.90 -12.56
N PRO A 314 0.49 20.12 -13.08
CA PRO A 314 -0.38 21.13 -12.46
C PRO A 314 -1.86 20.79 -12.60
N MET A 315 -2.64 21.08 -11.57
CA MET A 315 -4.11 21.04 -11.53
C MET A 315 -4.75 19.68 -11.85
N ILE A 316 -3.99 18.56 -11.79
CA ILE A 316 -4.50 17.22 -12.08
C ILE A 316 -5.09 16.52 -10.84
N TRP A 317 -4.40 16.55 -9.69
CA TRP A 317 -4.83 15.82 -8.49
C TRP A 317 -5.42 16.74 -7.43
N LYS A 318 -6.75 16.75 -7.29
CA LYS A 318 -7.46 17.52 -6.25
C LYS A 318 -6.93 17.26 -4.84
N GLU A 319 -6.63 16.00 -4.51
CA GLU A 319 -6.06 15.60 -3.21
C GLU A 319 -4.67 16.24 -2.97
N ASN A 320 -3.83 16.41 -4.01
CA ASN A 320 -2.55 17.11 -3.91
C ASN A 320 -2.74 18.58 -3.51
N LEU A 321 -3.67 19.30 -4.14
CA LEU A 321 -3.95 20.70 -3.81
C LEU A 321 -4.53 20.85 -2.39
N LEU A 322 -5.38 19.92 -1.95
CA LEU A 322 -5.87 19.84 -0.57
C LEU A 322 -4.71 19.62 0.42
N HIS A 323 -3.76 18.73 0.10
CA HIS A 323 -2.58 18.51 0.93
C HIS A 323 -1.63 19.72 0.98
N ILE A 324 -1.45 20.43 -0.13
CA ILE A 324 -0.72 21.72 -0.17
C ILE A 324 -1.39 22.72 0.79
N ALA A 325 -2.72 22.88 0.69
CA ALA A 325 -3.47 23.78 1.57
C ALA A 325 -3.36 23.39 3.06
N ARG A 326 -3.43 22.09 3.37
CA ARG A 326 -3.20 21.56 4.73
C ARG A 326 -1.82 21.97 5.25
N CYS A 327 -0.76 21.80 4.47
CA CYS A 327 0.60 22.18 4.89
C CYS A 327 0.73 23.69 5.15
N TYR A 328 0.09 24.54 4.34
CA TYR A 328 0.04 25.99 4.62
C TYR A 328 -0.73 26.30 5.91
N ALA A 329 -1.84 25.61 6.19
CA ALA A 329 -2.60 25.79 7.42
C ALA A 329 -1.85 25.33 8.69
N GLU A 330 -1.10 24.22 8.62
CA GLU A 330 -0.19 23.77 9.70
C GLU A 330 0.97 24.76 9.95
N MET A 331 1.33 25.56 8.93
CA MET A 331 2.30 26.67 9.03
C MET A 331 1.65 28.02 9.40
N GLU A 332 0.37 28.03 9.80
CA GLU A 332 -0.45 29.22 10.11
C GLU A 332 -0.62 30.23 8.95
N LYS A 333 -0.27 29.82 7.72
CA LYS A 333 -0.37 30.62 6.49
C LYS A 333 -1.75 30.47 5.86
N TYR A 334 -2.77 30.94 6.58
CA TYR A 334 -4.17 30.72 6.23
C TYR A 334 -4.57 31.36 4.88
N SER A 335 -4.01 32.50 4.49
CA SER A 335 -4.29 33.14 3.19
C SER A 335 -3.86 32.25 2.02
N GLU A 336 -2.70 31.61 2.13
CA GLU A 336 -2.16 30.68 1.16
C GLU A 336 -2.97 29.39 1.15
N ALA A 337 -3.36 28.88 2.32
CA ALA A 337 -4.25 27.73 2.43
C ALA A 337 -5.57 27.98 1.67
N VAL A 338 -6.24 29.11 1.88
CA VAL A 338 -7.47 29.48 1.14
C VAL A 338 -7.23 29.56 -0.37
N LYS A 339 -6.14 30.19 -0.82
CA LYS A 339 -5.77 30.26 -2.25
C LYS A 339 -5.63 28.87 -2.88
N TRP A 340 -5.07 27.89 -2.16
CA TRP A 340 -4.95 26.51 -2.64
C TRP A 340 -6.27 25.72 -2.57
N LEU A 341 -7.08 25.91 -1.53
CA LEU A 341 -8.44 25.31 -1.45
C LEU A 341 -9.35 25.81 -2.58
N LEU A 342 -9.29 27.11 -2.90
CA LEU A 342 -10.03 27.70 -4.02
C LEU A 342 -9.54 27.21 -5.40
N LYS A 343 -8.28 26.78 -5.53
CA LYS A 343 -7.82 26.05 -6.72
C LYS A 343 -8.35 24.62 -6.74
N ALA A 344 -8.27 23.90 -5.62
CA ALA A 344 -8.75 22.53 -5.49
C ALA A 344 -10.25 22.41 -5.82
N LYS A 345 -11.08 23.33 -5.32
CA LYS A 345 -12.53 23.41 -5.59
C LYS A 345 -12.88 23.64 -7.07
N LYS A 346 -11.95 24.13 -7.90
CA LYS A 346 -12.16 24.30 -9.35
C LYS A 346 -11.95 23.02 -10.16
N ILE A 347 -11.29 22.01 -9.59
CA ILE A 347 -11.06 20.72 -10.25
C ILE A 347 -12.38 19.93 -10.23
N ARG A 348 -12.89 19.59 -11.41
CA ARG A 348 -14.13 18.81 -11.55
C ARG A 348 -14.00 17.46 -10.84
N ARG A 349 -15.10 16.98 -10.26
CA ARG A 349 -15.15 15.65 -9.62
C ARG A 349 -14.82 14.55 -10.63
N SER A 350 -13.92 13.64 -10.26
CA SER A 350 -13.58 12.47 -11.08
C SER A 350 -14.60 11.33 -10.92
N GLU A 351 -14.62 10.37 -11.86
CA GLU A 351 -15.58 9.25 -11.84
C GLU A 351 -15.38 8.25 -10.68
N ILE A 352 -14.23 8.28 -10.00
CA ILE A 352 -13.87 7.34 -8.92
C ILE A 352 -14.08 7.98 -7.52
N ASP A 353 -14.86 9.07 -7.50
CA ASP A 353 -15.29 9.88 -6.38
C ASP A 353 -14.23 10.80 -5.72
N ASP A 354 -14.68 12.03 -5.45
CA ASP A 354 -13.98 13.04 -4.65
C ASP A 354 -14.86 13.54 -3.48
N GLU A 355 -16.02 12.96 -3.18
CA GLU A 355 -17.00 13.54 -2.23
C GLU A 355 -16.37 13.87 -0.87
N LYS A 356 -15.52 12.98 -0.34
CA LYS A 356 -14.76 13.23 0.88
C LYS A 356 -13.74 14.38 0.71
N THR A 357 -13.03 14.42 -0.40
CA THR A 357 -12.04 15.47 -0.73
C THR A 357 -12.72 16.83 -0.90
N ASP A 358 -13.86 16.87 -1.58
CA ASP A 358 -14.70 18.05 -1.75
C ASP A 358 -15.21 18.54 -0.39
N LYS A 359 -15.71 17.64 0.47
CA LYS A 359 -16.12 17.97 1.84
C LYS A 359 -14.97 18.50 2.70
N ASP A 360 -13.81 17.83 2.69
CA ASP A 360 -12.62 18.28 3.39
C ASP A 360 -12.17 19.68 2.92
N ILE A 361 -12.34 19.99 1.63
CA ILE A 361 -12.08 21.33 1.07
C ILE A 361 -13.10 22.34 1.59
N GLU A 362 -14.39 21.99 1.63
CA GLU A 362 -15.47 22.87 2.09
C GLU A 362 -15.41 23.16 3.59
N ASP A 363 -15.10 22.16 4.41
CA ASP A 363 -14.90 22.30 5.87
C ASP A 363 -13.69 23.20 6.16
N LEU A 364 -12.56 23.02 5.45
CA LEU A 364 -11.38 23.87 5.61
C LEU A 364 -11.56 25.29 5.05
N LEU A 365 -12.30 25.46 3.95
CA LEU A 365 -12.69 26.78 3.46
C LEU A 365 -13.54 27.49 4.51
N SER A 366 -14.59 26.84 5.02
CA SER A 366 -15.48 27.42 6.04
C SER A 366 -14.71 27.84 7.29
N LYS A 367 -13.65 27.12 7.67
CA LYS A 367 -12.77 27.47 8.80
C LYS A 367 -11.84 28.66 8.53
N TYR A 368 -11.33 28.82 7.31
CA TYR A 368 -10.24 29.77 7.02
C TYR A 368 -10.59 30.91 6.06
N ILE A 369 -11.78 30.95 5.47
CA ILE A 369 -12.15 31.93 4.43
C ILE A 369 -12.11 33.41 4.90
N SER A 370 -12.19 33.67 6.21
CA SER A 370 -11.99 35.00 6.79
C SER A 370 -10.55 35.52 6.70
N TYR A 371 -9.59 34.68 6.32
CA TYR A 371 -8.17 35.02 6.11
C TYR A 371 -7.78 35.04 4.62
N GLY A 372 -8.74 34.90 3.70
CA GLY A 372 -8.56 34.64 2.26
C GLY A 372 -8.23 35.86 1.39
#